data_AF-A0A7V3KWC2-F1
#
_entry.id   AF-A0A7V3KWC2-F1
#
_cell.length_a   1.000
_cell.length_b   1.000
_cell.length_c   1.000
_cell.angle_alpha   90.00
_cell.angle_beta   90.00
_cell.angle_gamma   90.00
#
_symmetry.space_group_name_H-M   'P 1'
#
loop_
_entity.id
_entity.type
_entity.pdbx_description
1 polymer ?
#
loop_
_entity_poly.entity_id
_entity_poly.type
_entity_poly.pdbx_seq_one_letter_code
_entity_poly.pdbx_strand_id
1 'polypeptide(L)' 'MIKKFIFSFLIFLLINFGTWPQASKAFSPPKIGDEAPSFILPSSQGKLIDYYKDYYGKYHLVITFFPAAFTPI' A
#
# COMPACT_ATOMS: atom_id res chain seq x y z
N MET A 1 8.42 -13.95 -46.42
CA MET A 1 8.51 -12.55 -45.93
C MET A 1 7.52 -12.25 -44.79
N ILE A 2 6.25 -12.63 -44.90
CA ILE A 2 5.18 -12.28 -43.93
C ILE A 2 5.41 -12.76 -42.48
N LYS A 3 6.03 -13.93 -42.27
CA LYS A 3 6.30 -14.46 -40.92
C LYS A 3 7.27 -13.59 -40.10
N LYS A 4 8.24 -12.94 -40.76
CA LYS A 4 9.18 -12.01 -40.11
C LYS A 4 8.49 -10.71 -39.70
N PHE A 5 7.48 -10.30 -40.47
CA PHE A 5 6.67 -9.11 -40.18
C PHE A 5 5.75 -9.33 -38.97
N ILE A 6 5.11 -10.51 -38.90
CA ILE A 6 4.27 -10.90 -37.75
C ILE A 6 5.11 -11.00 -36.47
N PHE A 7 6.30 -11.59 -36.55
CA PHE A 7 7.18 -11.70 -35.39
C PHE A 7 7.67 -10.34 -34.89
N SER A 8 8.04 -9.43 -35.80
CA SER A 8 8.41 -8.05 -35.45
C SER A 8 7.24 -7.28 -34.84
N PHE A 9 6.03 -7.45 -35.37
CA PHE A 9 4.81 -6.84 -34.83
C PHE A 9 4.46 -7.36 -33.43
N LEU A 10 4.67 -8.66 -33.17
CA LEU A 10 4.44 -9.26 -31.86
C LEU A 10 5.43 -8.75 -30.80
N ILE A 11 6.71 -8.58 -31.19
CA ILE A 11 7.73 -7.97 -30.32
C ILE A 11 7.40 -6.51 -30.03
N PHE A 12 6.96 -5.76 -31.04
CA PHE A 12 6.53 -4.37 -30.86
C PHE A 12 5.32 -4.28 -29.92
N LEU A 13 4.37 -5.22 -29.99
CA LEU A 13 3.23 -5.27 -29.08
C LEU A 13 3.68 -5.54 -27.62
N LEU A 14 4.59 -6.50 -27.42
CA LEU A 14 5.08 -6.87 -26.08
C LEU A 14 5.86 -5.76 -25.38
N ILE A 15 6.61 -4.93 -26.12
CA ILE A 15 7.37 -3.81 -25.55
C ILE A 15 6.45 -2.68 -25.06
N ASN A 16 5.30 -2.47 -25.71
CA ASN A 16 4.36 -1.38 -25.35
C ASN A 16 3.45 -1.71 -24.15
N PHE A 17 3.24 -2.99 -23.82
CA PHE A 17 2.40 -3.38 -22.68
C PHE A 17 3.11 -3.30 -21.30
N GLY A 18 4.45 -3.33 -21.26
CA GLY A 18 5.21 -3.42 -20.01
C GLY A 18 5.60 -2.10 -19.36
N THR A 19 5.36 -0.95 -20.01
CA THR A 19 5.90 0.35 -19.59
C THR A 19 4.83 1.40 -19.27
N TRP A 20 3.59 1.00 -19.02
CA TRP A 20 2.62 1.93 -18.46
C TRP A 20 3.04 2.30 -17.04
N PRO A 21 3.21 3.60 -16.73
CA PRO A 21 3.42 4.04 -15.37
C PRO A 21 2.20 3.57 -14.58
N GLN A 22 2.41 2.64 -13.65
CA GLN A 22 1.37 2.28 -12.71
C GLN A 22 1.11 3.53 -11.89
N ALA A 23 0.00 4.22 -12.19
CA ALA A 23 -0.41 5.39 -11.45
C ALA A 23 -0.39 5.01 -9.97
N SER A 24 0.45 5.69 -9.18
CA SER A 24 0.47 5.48 -7.75
C SER A 24 -0.94 5.71 -7.25
N LYS A 25 -1.53 4.69 -6.63
CA LYS A 25 -2.84 4.83 -6.02
C LYS A 25 -2.73 5.98 -5.01
N ALA A 26 -3.42 7.08 -5.31
CA ALA A 26 -3.42 8.24 -4.42
C ALA A 26 -3.89 7.81 -3.03
N PHE A 27 -3.20 8.28 -2.00
CA PHE A 27 -3.64 8.05 -0.62
C PHE A 27 -5.00 8.73 -0.44
N SER A 28 -6.02 7.93 -0.15
CA SER A 28 -7.35 8.42 0.23
C SER A 28 -7.46 8.34 1.75
N PRO A 29 -7.58 9.48 2.46
CA PRO A 29 -7.78 9.46 3.90
C PRO A 29 -9.06 8.69 4.27
N PRO A 30 -9.06 7.89 5.34
CA PRO A 30 -10.26 7.20 5.81
C PRO A 30 -11.32 8.19 6.28
N LYS A 31 -12.58 7.86 6.06
CA LYS A 31 -13.75 8.64 6.47
C LYS A 31 -14.44 7.99 7.67
N ILE A 32 -15.36 8.76 8.28
CA ILE A 32 -16.20 8.24 9.38
C ILE A 32 -17.08 7.11 8.83
N GLY A 33 -17.04 5.97 9.53
CA GLY A 33 -17.79 4.77 9.14
C GLY A 33 -17.01 3.82 8.23
N ASP A 34 -15.87 4.24 7.67
CA ASP A 34 -14.97 3.31 6.98
C ASP A 34 -14.34 2.34 7.98
N GLU A 35 -14.00 1.14 7.50
CA GLU A 35 -13.18 0.21 8.26
C GLU A 35 -11.82 0.85 8.56
N ALA A 36 -11.35 0.71 9.80
CA ALA A 36 -10.05 1.24 10.19
C ALA A 36 -8.92 0.55 9.38
N PRO A 37 -7.86 1.28 8.98
CA PRO A 37 -6.74 0.68 8.28
C PRO A 37 -6.09 -0.42 9.13
N SER A 38 -5.86 -1.57 8.51
CA SER A 38 -5.09 -2.63 9.15
C SER A 38 -3.62 -2.24 9.25
N PHE A 39 -2.98 -2.69 10.32
CA PHE A 39 -1.56 -2.43 10.54
C PHE A 39 -0.89 -3.60 11.26
N ILE A 40 0.39 -3.78 10.96
CA ILE A 40 1.32 -4.60 11.73
C ILE A 40 2.53 -3.71 12.02
N LEU A 41 2.75 -3.35 13.28
CA LEU A 41 3.76 -2.36 13.67
C LEU A 41 4.66 -2.88 14.78
N PRO A 42 5.97 -2.56 14.75
CA PRO A 42 6.82 -2.76 15.92
C PRO A 42 6.39 -1.83 17.05
N SER A 43 6.44 -2.34 18.27
CA SER A 43 6.19 -1.55 19.48
C SER A 43 7.46 -1.29 20.27
N SER A 44 7.42 -0.29 21.16
CA SER A 44 8.50 -0.03 22.13
C SER A 44 8.73 -1.17 23.14
N GLN A 45 7.80 -2.13 23.21
CA GLN A 45 7.90 -3.33 24.05
C GLN A 45 8.62 -4.50 23.34
N GLY A 46 9.19 -4.27 22.15
CA GLY A 46 9.95 -5.29 21.42
C GLY A 46 9.08 -6.40 20.81
N LYS A 47 7.77 -6.18 20.69
CA LYS A 47 6.84 -7.11 20.00
C LYS A 47 6.16 -6.45 18.82
N LEU A 48 5.79 -7.26 17.83
CA LEU A 48 4.88 -6.84 16.77
C LEU A 48 3.46 -6.78 17.31
N ILE A 49 2.79 -5.70 16.96
CA ILE A 49 1.39 -5.47 17.20
C ILE A 49 0.65 -5.66 15.89
N ASP A 50 -0.40 -6.47 15.89
CA ASP A 50 -1.29 -6.71 14.75
C ASP A 50 -2.69 -6.18 15.08
N TYR A 51 -3.23 -5.29 14.25
CA TYR A 51 -4.53 -4.67 14.48
C TYR A 51 -5.67 -5.67 14.64
N TYR A 52 -5.80 -6.63 13.72
CA TYR A 52 -6.91 -7.58 13.71
C TYR A 52 -6.81 -8.58 14.86
N LYS A 53 -5.60 -9.03 15.15
CA LYS A 53 -5.36 -9.99 16.23
C LYS A 53 -5.49 -9.35 17.60
N ASP A 54 -4.93 -8.15 17.79
CA ASP A 54 -4.72 -7.58 19.12
C ASP A 54 -5.80 -6.56 19.51
N TYR A 55 -6.48 -5.90 18.56
CA TYR A 55 -7.43 -4.81 18.85
C TYR A 55 -8.83 -4.94 18.26
N TYR A 56 -8.96 -5.41 17.02
CA TYR A 56 -10.24 -5.42 16.31
C TYR A 56 -11.33 -6.19 17.08
N GLY A 57 -12.46 -5.52 17.32
CA GLY A 57 -13.60 -6.06 18.06
C GLY A 57 -13.38 -6.26 19.57
N LYS A 58 -12.19 -5.95 20.10
CA LYS A 58 -11.83 -6.15 21.52
C LYS A 58 -11.77 -4.84 22.31
N TYR A 59 -11.32 -3.77 21.67
CA TYR A 59 -11.11 -2.47 22.32
C TYR A 59 -11.56 -1.31 21.42
N HIS A 60 -11.92 -0.19 22.05
CA HIS A 60 -11.98 1.10 21.38
C HIS A 60 -10.55 1.66 21.30
N LEU A 61 -10.05 1.85 20.08
CA LEU A 61 -8.65 2.24 19.84
C LEU A 61 -8.56 3.69 19.38
N VAL A 62 -7.69 4.46 20.02
CA VAL A 62 -7.31 5.82 19.58
C VAL A 62 -5.87 5.77 19.06
N ILE A 63 -5.66 6.23 17.82
CA ILE A 63 -4.35 6.26 17.15
C ILE A 63 -3.98 7.71 16.87
N THR A 64 -2.74 8.08 17.20
CA THR A 64 -2.19 9.41 16.92
C THR A 64 -0.83 9.28 16.23
N PHE A 65 -0.54 10.22 15.34
CA PHE A 65 0.71 10.27 14.59
C PHE A 65 1.44 11.56 14.91
N PHE A 66 2.76 11.47 15.09
CA PHE A 66 3.64 12.61 15.32
C PHE A 66 4.67 12.68 14.18
N PRO A 67 5.13 13.87 13.76
CA PRO A 67 6.05 14.00 12.62
C PRO A 67 7.36 13.23 12.81
N ALA A 68 7.94 13.30 14.00
CA ALA A 68 9.17 12.61 14.36
C ALA A 68 9.31 12.49 15.88
N ALA A 69 9.96 11.41 16.33
CA ALA A 69 10.37 11.29 17.72
C ALA A 69 11.39 12.38 18.08
N PHE A 70 11.37 12.82 19.35
CA PHE A 70 12.33 13.80 19.90
C PHE A 70 12.34 15.17 19.20
N THR A 71 11.21 15.60 18.65
CA THR A 71 11.03 16.95 18.11
C THR A 71 10.10 17.79 19.01
N PRO A 72 10.34 19.10 19.15
CA PRO A 72 9.40 19.98 19.83
C PRO A 72 8.08 20.03 19.06
N ILE A 73 7.00 20.29 19.80
CA ILE A 73 5.63 20.38 19.29
C ILE A 73 5.36 21.78 18.74
#